data_AF-A0A1M2YGM5-F1
#
_entry.id   AF-A0A1M2YGM5-F1
#
_cell.length_a   1.000
_cell.length_b   1.000
_cell.length_c   1.000
_cell.angle_alpha   90.00
_cell.angle_beta   90.00
_cell.angle_gamma   90.00
#
_symmetry.space_group_name_H-M   'P 1'
#
loop_
_entity.id
_entity.type
_entity.pdbx_description
1 polymer ?
#
loop_
_entity_poly.entity_id
_entity_poly.type
_entity_poly.pdbx_seq_one_letter_code
_entity_poly.pdbx_strand_id
1 'polypeptide(L)'
;MRTKREIENELVSLRKQLNEISEAKASEKTTIESQGRNAEAETSSQLFSLLKYMIDENKKTTLVLRQMLDKINNLEQELNEPVEEEIVEEKANDPIEKSQKQLAISSIDAKIMQFIQLSEHSMACAEDIRKGMGYRGKNAACARLNRLYKMGLIERFQLGHKVYYKYDAGKATTVLIISPPQ
;
A
#
# COMPACT_ATOMS: atom_id res chain seq x y z
N MET A 1 -23.12 -55.44 77.82
CA MET A 1 -24.23 -55.13 76.89
C MET A 1 -24.44 -53.63 76.93
N ARG A 2 -24.47 -52.94 75.79
CA ARG A 2 -24.78 -51.50 75.75
C ARG A 2 -26.22 -51.27 76.21
N THR A 3 -26.44 -50.22 77.00
CA THR A 3 -27.79 -49.93 77.49
C THR A 3 -28.64 -49.37 76.36
N LYS A 4 -29.95 -49.65 76.34
CA LYS A 4 -30.87 -49.19 75.27
C LYS A 4 -30.79 -47.68 75.02
N ARG A 5 -30.55 -46.90 76.08
CA ARG A 5 -30.37 -45.43 76.00
C ARG A 5 -29.11 -44.99 75.26
N GLU A 6 -28.00 -45.73 75.39
CA GLU A 6 -26.76 -45.42 74.65
C GLU A 6 -26.97 -45.59 73.14
N ILE A 7 -27.70 -46.64 72.74
CA ILE A 7 -28.02 -46.92 71.33
C ILE A 7 -28.93 -45.82 70.75
N GLU A 8 -29.93 -45.38 71.51
CA GLU A 8 -30.81 -44.28 71.09
C GLU A 8 -30.06 -42.96 70.92
N ASN A 9 -29.12 -42.65 71.82
CA ASN A 9 -28.28 -41.45 71.70
C ASN A 9 -27.31 -41.52 70.51
N GLU A 10 -26.70 -42.68 70.25
CA GLU A 10 -25.87 -42.91 69.04
C GLU A 10 -26.71 -42.76 67.76
N LEU A 11 -27.94 -43.26 67.72
CA LEU A 11 -28.83 -43.11 66.56
C LEU A 11 -29.21 -41.65 66.30
N VAL A 12 -29.43 -40.86 67.35
CA VAL A 12 -29.71 -39.42 67.21
C VAL A 12 -28.49 -38.68 66.67
N SER A 13 -27.28 -38.99 67.15
CA SER A 13 -26.06 -38.34 66.65
C SER A 13 -25.78 -38.71 65.19
N LEU A 14 -25.99 -39.98 64.81
CA LEU A 14 -25.83 -40.45 63.44
C LEU A 14 -26.84 -39.78 62.50
N ARG A 15 -28.11 -39.60 62.92
CA ARG A 15 -29.10 -38.86 62.12
C ARG A 15 -28.72 -37.40 61.93
N LYS A 16 -28.18 -36.76 62.97
CA LYS A 16 -27.71 -35.38 62.89
C LYS A 16 -26.55 -35.25 61.89
N GLN A 17 -25.54 -36.13 61.98
CA GLN A 17 -24.43 -36.18 61.04
C GLN A 17 -24.89 -36.44 59.61
N LEU A 18 -25.88 -37.33 59.42
CA LEU A 18 -26.41 -37.65 58.10
C LEU A 18 -27.13 -36.45 57.46
N ASN A 19 -27.86 -35.67 58.27
CA ASN A 19 -28.49 -34.43 57.81
C ASN A 19 -27.45 -33.38 57.44
N GLU A 20 -26.43 -33.16 58.28
CA GLU A 20 -25.32 -32.23 58.00
C GLU A 20 -24.58 -32.61 56.70
N ILE A 21 -24.34 -33.90 56.46
CA ILE A 21 -23.74 -34.40 55.20
C ILE A 21 -24.68 -34.17 54.00
N SER A 22 -25.99 -34.32 54.18
CA SER A 22 -26.95 -34.10 53.10
C SER A 22 -27.05 -32.62 52.71
N GLU A 23 -27.00 -31.72 53.69
CA GLU A 23 -27.00 -30.27 53.48
C GLU A 23 -25.70 -29.82 52.83
N ALA A 24 -24.56 -30.33 53.30
CA ALA A 24 -23.26 -30.09 52.68
C ALA A 24 -23.25 -30.54 51.21
N LYS A 25 -23.74 -31.74 50.90
CA LYS A 25 -23.83 -32.24 49.51
C LYS A 25 -24.79 -31.41 48.64
N ALA A 26 -25.90 -30.93 49.20
CA ALA A 26 -26.83 -30.07 48.47
C ALA A 26 -26.16 -28.74 48.11
N SER A 27 -25.46 -28.13 49.06
CA SER A 27 -24.73 -26.88 48.84
C SER A 27 -23.58 -27.02 47.83
N GLU A 28 -22.85 -28.14 47.89
CA GLU A 28 -21.77 -28.45 46.95
C GLU A 28 -22.31 -28.65 45.52
N LYS A 29 -23.42 -29.37 45.37
CA LYS A 29 -24.10 -29.55 44.06
C LYS A 29 -24.54 -28.20 43.46
N THR A 30 -25.14 -27.32 44.25
CA THR A 30 -25.53 -25.99 43.76
C THR A 30 -24.33 -25.12 43.38
N THR A 31 -23.21 -25.27 44.10
CA THR A 31 -21.98 -24.54 43.81
C THR A 31 -21.37 -25.01 42.49
N ILE A 32 -21.29 -26.33 42.28
CA ILE A 32 -20.78 -26.94 41.03
C ILE A 32 -21.65 -26.55 39.83
N GLU A 33 -22.98 -26.59 39.96
CA GLU A 33 -23.90 -26.18 38.89
C GLU A 33 -23.79 -24.68 38.54
N SER A 34 -23.56 -23.82 39.54
CA SER A 34 -23.35 -22.39 39.32
C SER A 34 -21.99 -22.08 38.66
N GLN A 35 -20.94 -22.83 39.01
CA GLN A 35 -19.61 -22.69 38.41
C GLN A 35 -19.57 -23.19 36.97
N GLY A 36 -20.25 -24.31 36.66
CA GLY A 36 -20.37 -24.82 35.29
C GLY A 36 -21.07 -23.83 34.35
N ARG A 37 -22.17 -23.20 34.81
CA ARG A 37 -22.89 -22.18 34.03
C ARG A 37 -22.08 -20.90 33.79
N ASN A 38 -21.25 -20.49 34.76
CA ASN A 38 -20.38 -19.33 34.59
C ASN A 38 -19.23 -19.61 33.60
N ALA A 39 -18.65 -20.82 33.61
CA ALA A 39 -17.62 -21.20 32.64
C ALA A 39 -18.18 -21.28 31.19
N GLU A 40 -19.40 -21.78 31.01
CA GLU A 40 -20.10 -21.76 29.71
C GLU A 40 -20.47 -20.34 29.25
N ALA A 41 -20.85 -19.46 30.18
CA ALA A 41 -21.10 -18.04 29.90
C ALA A 41 -19.80 -17.28 29.53
N GLU A 42 -18.68 -17.59 30.16
CA GLU A 42 -17.38 -17.00 29.84
C GLU A 42 -16.85 -17.47 28.48
N THR A 43 -16.93 -18.77 28.20
CA THR A 43 -16.52 -19.32 26.90
C THR A 43 -17.39 -18.80 25.75
N SER A 44 -18.71 -18.67 25.95
CA SER A 44 -19.59 -18.05 24.95
C SER A 44 -19.32 -16.55 24.76
N SER A 45 -18.99 -15.81 25.83
CA SER A 45 -18.58 -14.39 25.76
C SER A 45 -17.25 -14.20 25.01
N GLN A 46 -16.28 -15.08 25.23
CA GLN A 46 -15.01 -15.09 24.50
C GLN A 46 -15.22 -15.44 23.02
N LEU A 47 -16.06 -16.43 22.72
CA LEU A 47 -16.42 -16.79 21.35
C LEU A 47 -17.11 -15.61 20.65
N PHE A 48 -18.04 -14.93 21.31
CA PHE A 48 -18.71 -13.75 20.76
C PHE A 48 -17.74 -12.61 20.49
N SER A 49 -16.78 -12.38 21.40
CA SER A 49 -15.74 -11.37 21.23
C SER A 49 -14.83 -11.68 20.03
N LEU A 50 -14.45 -12.95 19.86
CA LEU A 50 -13.70 -13.41 18.70
C LEU A 50 -14.49 -13.24 17.40
N LEU A 51 -15.76 -13.64 17.40
CA LEU A 51 -16.64 -13.55 16.23
C LEU A 51 -16.87 -12.08 15.83
N LYS A 52 -17.06 -11.19 16.81
CA LYS A 52 -17.11 -9.74 16.59
C LYS A 52 -15.82 -9.20 15.99
N TYR A 53 -14.66 -9.62 16.53
CA TYR A 53 -13.36 -9.22 16.01
C TYR A 53 -13.19 -9.67 14.54
N MET A 54 -13.52 -10.93 14.23
CA MET A 54 -13.47 -11.46 12.86
C MET A 54 -14.41 -10.71 11.92
N ILE A 55 -15.62 -10.34 12.37
CA ILE A 55 -16.56 -9.53 11.58
C ILE A 55 -15.96 -8.15 11.30
N ASP A 56 -15.38 -7.49 12.29
CA ASP A 56 -14.80 -6.16 12.14
C ASP A 56 -13.53 -6.19 11.27
N GLU A 57 -12.73 -7.24 11.37
CA GLU A 57 -11.58 -7.49 10.50
C GLU A 57 -12.02 -7.73 9.05
N ASN A 58 -13.06 -8.55 8.83
CA ASN A 58 -13.66 -8.75 7.52
C ASN A 58 -14.22 -7.45 6.91
N LYS A 59 -14.85 -6.58 7.72
CA LYS A 59 -15.30 -5.26 7.27
C LYS A 59 -14.13 -4.38 6.84
N LYS A 60 -13.04 -4.35 7.62
CA LYS A 60 -11.83 -3.60 7.28
C LYS A 60 -11.21 -4.10 5.98
N THR A 61 -11.07 -5.42 5.84
CA THR A 61 -10.55 -6.05 4.61
C THR A 61 -11.43 -5.73 3.42
N THR A 62 -12.75 -5.81 3.56
CA THR A 62 -13.71 -5.46 2.50
C THR A 62 -13.58 -4.00 2.08
N LEU A 63 -13.36 -3.09 3.03
CA LEU A 63 -13.18 -1.68 2.75
C LEU A 63 -11.87 -1.42 1.98
N VAL A 64 -10.78 -2.08 2.37
CA VAL A 64 -9.50 -2.02 1.64
C VAL A 64 -9.64 -2.59 0.23
N LEU A 65 -10.33 -3.73 0.08
CA LEU A 65 -10.58 -4.35 -1.23
C LEU A 65 -11.41 -3.42 -2.13
N ARG A 66 -12.43 -2.75 -1.60
CA ARG A 66 -13.19 -1.74 -2.35
C ARG A 66 -12.31 -0.56 -2.78
N GLN A 67 -11.49 -0.03 -1.88
CA GLN A 67 -10.56 1.05 -2.23
C GLN A 67 -9.54 0.65 -3.29
N MET A 68 -9.07 -0.61 -3.27
CA MET A 68 -8.20 -1.14 -4.32
C MET A 68 -8.95 -1.29 -5.64
N LEU A 69 -10.18 -1.82 -5.62
CA LEU A 69 -11.02 -1.95 -6.80
C LEU A 69 -11.32 -0.58 -7.42
N ASP A 70 -11.66 0.42 -6.62
CA ASP A 70 -11.91 1.79 -7.08
C ASP A 70 -10.65 2.39 -7.71
N LYS A 71 -9.46 2.16 -7.12
CA LYS A 71 -8.19 2.60 -7.70
C LYS A 71 -7.89 1.89 -9.01
N ILE A 72 -8.14 0.59 -9.10
CA ILE A 72 -7.96 -0.19 -10.34
C ILE A 72 -8.90 0.36 -11.41
N ASN A 73 -10.18 0.55 -11.09
CA ASN A 73 -11.16 1.11 -12.02
C ASN A 73 -10.76 2.52 -12.48
N ASN A 74 -10.26 3.37 -11.59
CA ASN A 74 -9.78 4.71 -11.95
C ASN A 74 -8.56 4.64 -12.88
N LEU A 75 -7.62 3.72 -12.63
CA LEU A 75 -6.46 3.51 -13.50
C LEU A 75 -6.87 2.90 -14.85
N GLU A 76 -7.80 1.95 -14.85
CA GLU A 76 -8.39 1.38 -16.06
C GLU A 76 -9.14 2.44 -16.85
N GLN A 77 -9.83 3.37 -16.18
CA GLN A 77 -10.50 4.49 -16.84
C GLN A 77 -9.50 5.51 -17.38
N GLU A 78 -8.42 5.82 -16.66
CA GLU A 78 -7.33 6.67 -17.16
C GLU A 78 -6.62 6.01 -18.36
N LEU A 79 -6.54 4.68 -18.40
CA LEU A 79 -5.98 3.91 -19.51
C LEU A 79 -6.95 3.75 -20.70
N ASN A 80 -8.26 3.62 -20.42
CA ASN A 80 -9.31 3.43 -21.43
C ASN A 80 -9.98 4.73 -21.89
N GLU A 81 -9.76 5.86 -21.22
CA GLU A 81 -10.03 7.16 -21.81
C GLU A 81 -9.29 7.16 -23.15
N PRO A 82 -10.00 7.34 -24.28
CA PRO A 82 -9.36 7.44 -25.57
C PRO A 82 -8.58 8.75 -25.54
N VAL A 83 -7.35 8.66 -25.05
CA VAL A 83 -6.31 9.57 -25.43
C VAL A 83 -6.31 9.49 -26.96
N GLU A 84 -6.75 10.56 -27.61
CA GLU A 84 -6.52 10.82 -29.03
C GLU A 84 -5.01 11.00 -29.31
N GLU A 85 -4.15 10.26 -28.63
CA GLU A 85 -2.70 10.20 -28.79
C GLU A 85 -2.31 8.72 -28.85
N GLU A 86 -2.32 8.23 -30.08
CA GLU A 86 -1.31 7.33 -30.64
C GLU A 86 -0.56 6.41 -29.67
N ILE A 87 -1.10 5.20 -29.54
CA ILE A 87 -0.41 3.89 -29.63
C ILE A 87 1.12 4.00 -29.67
N VAL A 88 1.82 3.47 -28.66
CA VAL A 88 2.70 2.27 -28.76
C VAL A 88 3.28 1.98 -27.37
N GLU A 89 2.72 0.99 -26.68
CA GLU A 89 3.50 0.12 -25.79
C GLU A 89 3.89 -1.14 -26.57
N GLU A 90 5.21 -1.31 -26.69
CA GLU A 90 5.97 -2.56 -26.59
C GLU A 90 5.23 -3.88 -26.86
N LYS A 91 5.22 -4.31 -28.13
CA LYS A 91 5.38 -5.73 -28.47
C LYS A 91 6.66 -5.93 -29.25
N ALA A 92 7.49 -6.81 -28.69
CA ALA A 92 8.71 -7.32 -29.29
C ALA A 92 8.43 -8.00 -30.64
N ASN A 93 9.40 -7.85 -31.55
CA ASN A 93 9.53 -8.51 -32.86
C ASN A 93 8.59 -8.00 -33.97
N ASP A 94 9.03 -6.95 -34.69
CA ASP A 94 9.29 -7.02 -36.14
C ASP A 94 9.90 -5.70 -36.65
N PRO A 95 10.71 -5.72 -37.73
CA PRO A 95 11.47 -4.56 -38.17
C PRO A 95 10.70 -3.72 -39.20
N ILE A 96 10.97 -2.40 -39.19
CA ILE A 96 10.68 -1.41 -40.25
C ILE A 96 9.29 -0.74 -40.13
N GLU A 97 9.25 0.45 -39.54
CA GLU A 97 8.83 1.70 -40.22
C GLU A 97 9.06 2.90 -39.27
N LYS A 98 9.98 3.79 -39.65
CA LYS A 98 10.31 5.00 -38.89
C LYS A 98 9.24 6.06 -39.15
N SER A 99 8.12 6.00 -38.42
CA SER A 99 7.25 7.16 -38.30
C SER A 99 7.97 8.23 -37.48
N GLN A 100 8.18 9.40 -38.09
CA GLN A 100 8.77 10.55 -37.42
C GLN A 100 7.76 11.06 -36.39
N LYS A 101 7.90 10.64 -35.13
CA LYS A 101 7.06 11.13 -34.03
C LYS A 101 7.29 12.64 -33.89
N GLN A 102 6.25 13.43 -34.14
CA GLN A 102 6.29 14.88 -33.97
C GLN A 102 6.13 15.19 -32.49
N LEU A 103 7.22 15.56 -31.79
CA LEU A 103 7.13 16.00 -30.41
C LEU A 103 7.07 17.53 -30.35
N ALA A 104 5.93 18.04 -29.90
CA ALA A 104 5.79 19.44 -29.52
C ALA A 104 6.54 19.69 -28.21
N ILE A 105 7.63 20.45 -28.27
CA ILE A 105 8.39 20.85 -27.08
C ILE A 105 8.14 22.31 -26.73
N SER A 106 8.19 22.63 -25.43
CA SER A 106 8.12 24.02 -24.98
C SER A 106 9.35 24.78 -25.48
N SER A 107 9.18 26.07 -25.79
CA SER A 107 10.28 26.96 -26.19
C SER A 107 11.41 27.03 -25.16
N ILE A 108 11.09 26.85 -23.87
CA ILE A 108 12.05 26.78 -22.78
C ILE A 108 12.86 25.47 -22.83
N ASP A 109 12.18 24.35 -23.10
CA ASP A 109 12.79 23.03 -23.19
C ASP A 109 13.71 22.94 -24.42
N ALA A 110 13.31 23.57 -25.53
CA ALA A 110 14.14 23.74 -26.73
C ALA A 110 15.44 24.50 -26.42
N LYS A 111 15.36 25.58 -25.64
CA LYS A 111 16.55 26.35 -25.20
C LYS A 111 17.46 25.52 -24.29
N ILE A 112 16.91 24.69 -23.40
CA ILE A 112 17.71 23.76 -22.59
C ILE A 112 18.48 22.79 -23.49
N MET A 113 17.83 22.23 -24.51
CA MET A 113 18.49 21.34 -25.45
C MET A 113 19.62 22.02 -26.22
N GLN A 114 19.37 23.24 -26.73
CA GLN A 114 20.40 24.05 -27.38
C GLN A 114 21.56 24.35 -26.44
N PHE A 115 21.27 24.66 -25.17
CA PHE A 115 22.32 24.88 -24.17
C PHE A 115 23.17 23.63 -23.94
N ILE A 116 22.55 22.45 -23.84
CA ILE A 116 23.27 21.18 -23.71
C ILE A 116 24.10 20.93 -24.96
N GLN A 117 23.57 21.13 -26.16
CA GLN A 117 24.29 20.95 -27.42
C GLN A 117 25.53 21.84 -27.54
N LEU A 118 25.42 23.10 -27.11
CA LEU A 118 26.50 24.09 -27.15
C LEU A 118 27.55 23.90 -26.03
N SER A 119 27.31 23.00 -25.08
CA SER A 119 28.29 22.69 -24.03
C SER A 119 29.47 21.87 -24.55
N GLU A 120 30.61 22.01 -23.90
CA GLU A 120 31.93 21.48 -24.33
C GLU A 120 31.95 19.95 -24.58
N HIS A 121 31.02 19.20 -23.98
CA HIS A 121 30.88 17.74 -24.15
C HIS A 121 29.49 17.30 -24.56
N SER A 122 28.64 18.23 -25.02
CA SER A 122 27.20 18.00 -25.20
C SER A 122 26.52 17.41 -23.95
N MET A 123 27.05 17.73 -22.77
CA MET A 123 26.62 17.23 -21.47
C MET A 123 26.50 18.39 -20.47
N ALA A 124 25.40 18.42 -19.72
CA ALA A 124 25.21 19.41 -18.67
C ALA A 124 24.56 18.79 -17.43
N CYS A 125 24.88 19.32 -16.25
CA CYS A 125 24.17 18.99 -15.02
C CYS A 125 23.09 20.04 -14.69
N ALA A 126 22.22 19.72 -13.75
CA ALA A 126 21.16 20.64 -13.33
C ALA A 126 21.68 21.99 -12.78
N GLU A 127 22.90 22.02 -12.23
CA GLU A 127 23.53 23.27 -11.79
C GLU A 127 23.94 24.15 -12.97
N ASP A 128 24.44 23.55 -14.05
CA ASP A 128 24.88 24.26 -15.24
C ASP A 128 23.69 24.90 -15.95
N ILE A 129 22.59 24.14 -16.10
CA ILE A 129 21.33 24.65 -16.65
C ILE A 129 20.77 25.76 -15.77
N ARG A 130 20.81 25.61 -14.44
CA ARG A 130 20.33 26.64 -13.51
C ARG A 130 21.08 27.96 -13.71
N LYS A 131 22.41 27.91 -13.80
CA LYS A 131 23.26 29.09 -14.00
C LYS A 131 23.08 29.68 -15.40
N GLY A 132 23.07 28.83 -16.43
CA GLY A 132 22.95 29.26 -17.83
C GLY A 132 21.60 29.88 -18.19
N MET A 133 20.52 29.45 -17.52
CA MET A 133 19.16 29.93 -17.80
C MET A 133 18.57 30.85 -16.72
N GLY A 134 19.31 31.14 -15.64
CA GLY A 134 18.85 32.03 -14.57
C GLY A 134 17.69 31.48 -13.74
N TYR A 135 17.56 30.15 -13.60
CA TYR A 135 16.50 29.58 -12.78
C TYR A 135 16.71 29.89 -11.29
N ARG A 136 15.63 30.31 -10.61
CA ARG A 136 15.64 30.60 -9.16
C ARG A 136 16.05 29.38 -8.30
N GLY A 137 15.75 28.17 -8.76
CA GLY A 137 16.01 26.94 -8.02
C GLY A 137 16.46 25.77 -8.88
N LYS A 138 17.26 24.87 -8.30
CA LYS A 138 17.76 23.64 -8.96
C LYS A 138 16.62 22.69 -9.36
N ASN A 139 15.56 22.64 -8.55
CA ASN A 139 14.42 21.74 -8.78
C ASN A 139 13.70 22.04 -10.10
N ALA A 140 13.64 23.31 -10.52
CA ALA A 140 13.05 23.69 -11.81
C ALA A 140 13.87 23.13 -12.98
N ALA A 141 15.20 23.26 -12.92
CA ALA A 141 16.09 22.68 -13.92
C ALA A 141 16.02 21.14 -13.92
N CYS A 142 16.03 20.51 -12.75
CA CYS A 142 15.89 19.05 -12.63
C CYS A 142 14.57 18.53 -13.22
N ALA A 143 13.44 19.19 -12.94
CA ALA A 143 12.13 18.79 -13.46
C ALA A 143 12.09 18.86 -15.00
N ARG A 144 12.65 19.94 -15.57
CA ARG A 144 12.73 20.15 -17.01
C ARG A 144 13.64 19.13 -17.70
N LEU A 145 14.81 18.85 -17.13
CA LEU A 145 15.73 17.80 -17.61
C LEU A 145 15.11 16.40 -17.51
N ASN A 146 14.41 16.10 -16.43
CA ASN A 146 13.71 14.82 -16.29
C ASN A 146 12.56 14.67 -17.31
N ARG A 147 11.85 15.76 -17.63
CA ARG A 147 10.83 15.76 -18.69
C ARG A 147 11.47 15.45 -20.06
N LEU A 148 12.56 16.14 -20.41
CA LEU A 148 13.30 15.90 -21.65
C LEU A 148 13.85 14.46 -21.74
N TYR A 149 14.31 13.90 -20.62
CA TYR A 149 14.75 12.51 -20.53
C TYR A 149 13.59 11.52 -20.76
N LYS A 150 12.43 11.74 -20.11
CA LYS A 150 11.22 10.93 -20.33
C LYS A 150 10.73 10.97 -21.78
N MET A 151 10.92 12.11 -22.45
CA MET A 151 10.62 12.29 -23.88
C MET A 151 11.64 11.61 -24.81
N GLY A 152 12.71 11.00 -24.27
CA GLY A 152 13.74 10.33 -25.06
C GLY A 152 14.67 11.28 -25.83
N LEU A 153 14.64 12.58 -25.54
CA LEU A 153 15.42 13.60 -26.26
C LEU A 153 16.85 13.75 -25.75
N ILE A 154 17.09 13.37 -24.49
CA ILE A 154 18.39 13.41 -23.84
C ILE A 154 18.59 12.14 -23.01
N GLU A 155 19.84 11.74 -22.81
CA GLU A 155 20.20 10.60 -21.98
C GLU A 155 20.67 11.06 -20.60
N ARG A 156 20.43 10.23 -19.59
CA ARG A 156 20.81 10.50 -18.20
C ARG A 156 21.98 9.61 -17.80
N PHE A 157 23.06 10.23 -17.34
CA PHE A 157 24.25 9.55 -16.83
C PHE A 157 24.49 9.92 -15.37
N GLN A 158 24.71 8.91 -14.53
CA GLN A 158 25.13 9.12 -13.15
C GLN A 158 26.65 8.94 -13.04
N LEU A 159 27.34 10.03 -12.72
CA LEU A 159 28.79 10.07 -12.53
C LEU A 159 29.05 10.40 -11.06
N GLY A 160 29.18 9.34 -10.25
CA GLY A 160 29.29 9.43 -8.79
C GLY A 160 28.04 10.02 -8.14
N HIS A 161 28.19 11.13 -7.41
CA HIS A 161 27.10 11.84 -6.74
C HIS A 161 26.40 12.89 -7.62
N LYS A 162 26.83 13.06 -8.88
CA LYS A 162 26.24 14.03 -9.81
C LYS A 162 25.57 13.31 -10.98
N VAL A 163 24.45 13.89 -11.42
CA VAL A 163 23.71 13.45 -12.60
C VAL A 163 23.97 14.44 -13.73
N TYR A 164 24.37 13.91 -14.87
CA TYR A 164 24.58 14.65 -16.11
C TYR A 164 23.57 14.19 -17.15
N TYR A 165 23.22 15.10 -18.04
CA TYR A 165 22.35 14.83 -19.16
C TYR A 165 23.10 15.09 -20.44
N LYS A 166 23.05 14.15 -21.38
CA LYS A 166 23.74 14.22 -22.67
C LYS A 166 22.74 14.32 -23.81
N TYR A 167 23.01 15.18 -24.78
CA TYR A 167 22.27 15.17 -26.03
C TYR A 167 22.84 14.10 -26.98
N ASP A 168 21.99 13.17 -27.43
CA ASP A 168 22.35 12.17 -28.45
C ASP A 168 21.69 12.53 -29.78
N ALA A 169 22.51 12.96 -30.74
CA ALA A 169 22.07 13.34 -32.08
C ALA A 169 21.44 12.17 -32.85
N GLY A 170 21.83 10.92 -32.57
CA GLY A 170 21.31 9.74 -33.28
C GLY A 170 19.84 9.44 -32.98
N LYS A 171 19.38 9.76 -31.76
CA LYS A 171 17.97 9.65 -31.36
C LYS A 171 17.14 10.83 -31.84
N ALA A 172 17.71 12.03 -31.80
CA ALA A 172 17.03 13.25 -32.21
C ALA A 172 16.71 13.31 -33.72
N THR A 173 17.49 12.66 -34.59
CA THR A 173 17.16 12.56 -36.03
C THR A 173 15.84 11.82 -36.33
N THR A 174 15.30 11.10 -35.36
CA THR A 174 13.99 10.41 -35.49
C THR A 174 12.82 11.29 -35.07
N VAL A 175 13.09 12.41 -34.39
CA VAL A 175 12.07 13.26 -33.76
C VAL A 175 12.08 14.64 -34.42
N LEU A 176 11.00 15.00 -35.11
CA LEU A 176 10.84 16.32 -35.69
C LEU A 176 10.42 17.30 -34.57
N ILE A 177 11.33 18.17 -34.16
CA ILE A 177 11.08 19.17 -33.12
C ILE A 177 10.39 20.38 -33.74
N ILE A 178 9.11 20.61 -33.42
CA ILE A 178 8.39 21.81 -33.84
C ILE A 178 8.22 22.73 -32.63
N SER A 179 8.79 23.93 -32.69
CA SER A 179 8.52 25.00 -31.72
C SER A 179 7.32 25.84 -32.18
N PRO A 180 6.34 26.16 -31.32
CA PRO A 180 5.26 27.08 -31.69
C PRO A 180 5.82 28.46 -32.08
N PRO A 181 5.26 29.14 -33.11
CA PRO A 181 5.59 30.53 -33.39
C PRO A 181 5.20 31.41 -32.19
N GLN A 182 6.07 32.35 -31.82
CA GLN A 182 5.88 33.30 -30.73
C GLN A 182 4.87 34.38 -31.10
#